data_AF-A0A1N7DTD9-F1
#
_entry.id   AF-A0A1N7DTD9-F1
#
_cell.length_a   1.000
_cell.length_b   1.000
_cell.length_c   1.000
_cell.angle_alpha   90.00
_cell.angle_beta   90.00
_cell.angle_gamma   90.00
#
_symmetry.space_group_name_H-M   'P 1'
#
loop_
_entity.id
_entity.type
_entity.pdbx_description
1 polymer ?
#
loop_
_entity_poly.entity_id
_entity_poly.type
_entity_poly.pdbx_seq_one_letter_code
_entity_poly.pdbx_strand_id
1 'polypeptide(L)'
;MDPISIHVNGRSVSRAAEPRTHLADFLRDELRLTGTHLGCEHGVCGACTVLVDGQPTRSCITFAVACEGHEVTTIEGYDGDAAMQLLRQAFTRHHALQCGFCTPGMLATARDIVLRLPDADEARVRLELSGNLCRCTGYQGIVDAILDVLQQQRDTPDAQFERLRHRLTAPRTVAVQRAAAVVAADPSAPAPSKGATANPVGAADMAEVDPVAMAKAKAKGNAIEVFFDVPHPLERVWEFMGDLPAVASCLPGATVDSHEGDRVKGTIAIKFGPMSAAFAGAARLERDDAAKRAVLRGAGQDSLSKSRTQGDITYRLEALSADSTRVHVDMIYALQGPLAQFSRSGLVKDFVRRMVADFGHQISRRLSGQAGPIEGTLPTVSMAGMMWSVLWNRIRGWFGAGPRS
;
A
#
# COMPACT_ATOMS: atom_id res chain seq x y z
N MET A 1 26.84 -15.65 -23.39
CA MET A 1 25.87 -14.58 -23.10
C MET A 1 26.15 -13.50 -24.09
N ASP A 2 25.13 -13.11 -24.87
CA ASP A 2 25.31 -12.09 -25.88
C ASP A 2 25.33 -10.71 -25.19
N PRO A 3 26.25 -9.81 -25.59
CA PRO A 3 26.31 -8.49 -25.02
C PRO A 3 25.14 -7.65 -25.50
N ILE A 4 24.56 -6.86 -24.60
CA ILE A 4 23.58 -5.82 -24.94
C ILE A 4 24.26 -4.46 -25.05
N SER A 5 23.79 -3.61 -25.95
CA SER A 5 24.30 -2.23 -26.11
C SER A 5 23.30 -1.21 -25.57
N ILE A 6 23.68 -0.46 -24.53
CA ILE A 6 22.86 0.57 -23.89
C ILE A 6 23.63 1.90 -23.89
N HIS A 7 22.95 3.02 -24.12
CA HIS A 7 23.54 4.35 -23.95
C HIS A 7 23.34 4.80 -22.50
N VAL A 8 24.38 4.76 -21.67
CA VAL A 8 24.30 5.16 -20.25
C VAL A 8 25.08 6.46 -20.04
N ASN A 9 24.42 7.50 -19.53
CA ASN A 9 25.01 8.81 -19.24
C ASN A 9 25.79 9.40 -20.44
N GLY A 10 25.20 9.30 -21.65
CA GLY A 10 25.79 9.79 -22.89
C GLY A 10 26.90 8.91 -23.48
N ARG A 11 27.20 7.74 -22.89
CA ARG A 11 28.23 6.80 -23.36
C ARG A 11 27.59 5.50 -23.83
N SER A 12 27.98 5.01 -25.01
CA SER A 12 27.60 3.67 -25.46
C SER A 12 28.36 2.62 -24.63
N VAL A 13 27.62 1.68 -24.04
CA VAL A 13 28.18 0.63 -23.21
C VAL A 13 27.69 -0.72 -23.72
N SER A 14 28.63 -1.64 -23.96
CA SER A 14 28.34 -3.01 -24.37
C SER A 14 28.86 -3.99 -23.30
N ARG A 15 27.95 -4.75 -22.69
CA ARG A 15 28.24 -5.73 -21.62
C ARG A 15 27.32 -6.93 -21.72
N ALA A 16 27.79 -8.09 -21.28
CA ALA A 16 26.95 -9.26 -21.13
C ALA A 16 25.91 -9.04 -20.02
N ALA A 17 24.67 -9.45 -20.26
CA ALA A 17 23.62 -9.44 -19.26
C ALA A 17 22.76 -10.71 -19.41
N GLU A 18 22.35 -11.30 -18.29
CA GLU A 18 21.33 -12.35 -18.36
C GLU A 18 19.99 -11.72 -18.71
N PRO A 19 19.08 -12.41 -19.43
CA PRO A 19 17.75 -11.89 -19.74
C PRO A 19 16.94 -11.45 -18.52
N ARG A 20 17.24 -12.03 -17.35
CA ARG A 20 16.60 -11.72 -16.06
C ARG A 20 17.29 -10.59 -15.28
N THR A 21 18.44 -10.10 -15.71
CA THR A 21 19.18 -9.05 -15.00
C THR A 21 18.36 -7.77 -14.99
N HIS A 22 18.07 -7.24 -13.80
CA HIS A 22 17.39 -5.95 -13.68
C HIS A 22 18.34 -4.81 -14.05
N LEU A 23 17.79 -3.71 -14.56
CA LEU A 23 18.55 -2.53 -14.95
C LEU A 23 19.32 -1.95 -13.77
N ALA A 24 18.75 -1.99 -12.56
CA ALA A 24 19.43 -1.52 -11.36
C ALA A 24 20.72 -2.31 -11.09
N ASP A 25 20.66 -3.64 -11.19
CA ASP A 25 21.80 -4.53 -10.95
C ASP A 25 22.86 -4.33 -12.03
N PHE A 26 22.45 -4.23 -13.29
CA PHE A 26 23.35 -3.91 -14.40
C PHE A 26 24.10 -2.59 -14.18
N LEU A 27 23.39 -1.52 -13.80
CA LEU A 27 24.02 -0.22 -13.53
C LEU A 27 25.00 -0.28 -12.35
N ARG A 28 24.60 -0.95 -11.25
CA ARG A 28 25.37 -0.97 -9.99
C ARG A 28 26.55 -1.93 -10.03
N ASP A 29 26.36 -3.12 -10.57
CA ASP A 29 27.32 -4.22 -10.45
C ASP A 29 28.24 -4.27 -11.67
N GLU A 30 27.68 -4.18 -12.88
CA GLU A 30 28.45 -4.23 -14.12
C GLU A 30 29.11 -2.88 -14.43
N LEU A 31 28.40 -1.77 -14.22
CA LEU A 31 28.90 -0.43 -14.58
C LEU A 31 29.44 0.38 -13.39
N ARG A 32 29.28 -0.13 -12.16
CA ARG A 32 29.71 0.54 -10.92
C ARG A 32 29.11 1.93 -10.72
N LEU A 33 27.94 2.19 -11.28
CA LEU A 33 27.13 3.40 -11.07
C LEU A 33 26.23 3.20 -9.84
N THR A 34 26.84 3.32 -8.66
CA THR A 34 26.25 2.89 -7.39
C THR A 34 25.30 3.91 -6.77
N GLY A 35 25.14 5.10 -7.35
CA GLY A 35 24.20 6.11 -6.90
C GLY A 35 22.74 5.69 -7.07
N THR A 36 22.43 4.73 -7.95
CA THR A 36 21.11 4.10 -7.99
C THR A 36 20.98 3.13 -6.81
N HIS A 37 19.98 3.31 -5.95
CA HIS A 37 19.81 2.48 -4.75
C HIS A 37 18.65 1.49 -4.85
N LEU A 38 18.82 0.32 -4.23
CA LEU A 38 17.79 -0.72 -4.12
C LEU A 38 17.25 -0.75 -2.69
N GLY A 39 16.01 -0.28 -2.50
CA GLY A 39 15.36 -0.29 -1.19
C GLY A 39 14.27 -1.35 -1.02
N CYS A 40 13.52 -1.63 -2.09
CA CYS A 40 12.40 -2.57 -2.05
C CYS A 40 12.45 -3.64 -3.14
N GLU A 41 13.03 -3.37 -4.31
CA GLU A 41 13.12 -4.32 -5.43
C GLU A 41 11.78 -4.75 -6.07
N HIS A 42 10.65 -4.23 -5.60
CA HIS A 42 9.32 -4.46 -6.18
C HIS A 42 8.61 -3.16 -6.63
N GLY A 43 9.38 -2.13 -7.00
CA GLY A 43 8.87 -0.90 -7.64
C GLY A 43 8.19 0.13 -6.73
N VAL A 44 8.12 -0.11 -5.42
CA VAL A 44 7.34 0.71 -4.47
C VAL A 44 8.10 1.95 -3.96
N CYS A 45 9.38 1.80 -3.58
CA CYS A 45 10.08 2.86 -2.84
C CYS A 45 10.65 4.00 -3.70
N GLY A 46 10.87 3.77 -4.99
CA GLY A 46 11.44 4.76 -5.91
C GLY A 46 12.92 5.11 -5.73
N ALA A 47 13.64 4.50 -4.79
CA ALA A 47 15.09 4.73 -4.62
C ALA A 47 15.91 4.35 -5.87
N CYS A 48 15.38 3.45 -6.70
CA CYS A 48 15.99 2.94 -7.93
C CYS A 48 15.63 3.75 -9.19
N THR A 49 15.07 4.96 -9.02
CA THR A 49 14.59 5.74 -10.17
C THR A 49 15.75 6.27 -10.99
N VAL A 50 15.74 5.92 -12.27
CA VAL A 50 16.62 6.46 -13.33
C VAL A 50 15.75 7.04 -14.43
N LEU A 51 16.32 7.72 -15.42
CA LEU A 51 15.59 8.09 -16.63
C LEU A 51 15.88 7.07 -17.72
N VAL A 52 14.83 6.57 -18.38
CA VAL A 52 14.94 5.83 -19.64
C VAL A 52 14.25 6.68 -20.69
N ASP A 53 14.99 7.10 -21.72
CA ASP A 53 14.54 8.05 -22.74
C ASP A 53 13.91 9.31 -22.14
N GLY A 54 14.53 9.81 -21.08
CA GLY A 54 14.09 11.00 -20.35
C GLY A 54 12.91 10.79 -19.39
N GLN A 55 12.33 9.58 -19.32
CA GLN A 55 11.18 9.29 -18.45
C GLN A 55 11.60 8.57 -17.16
N PRO A 56 11.12 9.01 -15.98
CA PRO A 56 11.37 8.32 -14.71
C PRO A 56 10.93 6.85 -14.76
N THR A 57 11.87 5.96 -14.51
CA THR A 57 11.69 4.51 -14.64
C THR A 57 12.24 3.78 -13.42
N ARG A 58 11.50 2.78 -12.93
CA ARG A 58 11.92 1.92 -11.81
C ARG A 58 12.89 0.85 -12.28
N SER A 59 14.19 1.13 -12.20
CA SER A 59 15.22 0.22 -12.71
C SER A 59 15.23 -1.17 -12.05
N CYS A 60 14.68 -1.32 -10.83
CA CYS A 60 14.62 -2.61 -10.15
C CYS A 60 13.55 -3.57 -10.70
N ILE A 61 12.61 -3.10 -11.51
CA ILE A 61 11.58 -3.93 -12.18
C ILE A 61 11.63 -3.80 -13.70
N THR A 62 12.68 -3.18 -14.22
CA THR A 62 12.97 -3.09 -15.65
C THR A 62 14.13 -4.03 -15.95
N PHE A 63 14.03 -4.87 -16.98
CA PHE A 63 15.15 -5.72 -17.39
C PHE A 63 16.18 -4.93 -18.20
N ALA A 64 17.46 -5.18 -17.98
CA ALA A 64 18.54 -4.52 -18.70
C ALA A 64 18.45 -4.77 -20.21
N VAL A 65 18.12 -6.00 -20.61
CA VAL A 65 17.93 -6.38 -22.02
C VAL A 65 16.80 -5.62 -22.71
N ALA A 66 15.79 -5.16 -21.97
CA ALA A 66 14.71 -4.34 -22.52
C ALA A 66 15.14 -2.88 -22.79
N CYS A 67 16.30 -2.47 -22.29
CA CYS A 67 16.86 -1.14 -22.49
C CYS A 67 17.91 -1.10 -23.61
N GLU A 68 18.05 -2.17 -24.39
CA GLU A 68 18.95 -2.18 -25.54
C GLU A 68 18.57 -1.06 -26.53
N GLY A 69 19.57 -0.30 -26.97
CA GLY A 69 19.41 0.88 -27.84
C GLY A 69 18.78 2.11 -27.17
N HIS A 70 18.35 2.04 -25.91
CA HIS A 70 17.73 3.16 -25.20
C HIS A 70 18.77 4.03 -24.48
N GLU A 71 18.38 5.27 -24.20
CA GLU A 71 19.17 6.20 -23.39
C GLU A 71 18.79 6.08 -21.91
N VAL A 72 19.76 5.71 -21.07
CA VAL A 72 19.61 5.62 -19.62
C VAL A 72 20.43 6.72 -18.95
N THR A 73 19.81 7.51 -18.09
CA THR A 73 20.49 8.54 -17.28
C THR A 73 20.34 8.23 -15.80
N THR A 74 21.47 8.11 -15.10
CA THR A 74 21.56 7.92 -13.65
C THR A 74 21.96 9.22 -12.95
N ILE A 75 22.03 9.22 -11.61
CA ILE A 75 22.39 10.42 -10.83
C ILE A 75 23.79 10.97 -11.18
N GLU A 76 24.69 10.09 -11.59
CA GLU A 76 26.05 10.37 -12.03
C GLU A 76 26.09 11.03 -13.43
N GLY A 77 25.01 10.94 -14.21
CA GLY A 77 24.92 11.49 -15.56
C GLY A 77 24.44 12.94 -15.64
N TYR A 78 24.13 13.58 -14.51
CA TYR A 78 23.53 14.92 -14.48
C TYR A 78 24.55 16.07 -14.42
N ASP A 79 25.83 15.80 -14.67
CA ASP A 79 26.82 16.86 -14.75
C ASP A 79 26.51 17.80 -15.92
N GLY A 80 26.43 19.11 -15.62
CA GLY A 80 26.03 20.14 -16.59
C GLY A 80 24.52 20.25 -16.85
N ASP A 81 23.68 19.48 -16.15
CA ASP A 81 22.23 19.61 -16.23
C ASP A 81 21.73 20.79 -15.37
N ALA A 82 21.22 21.83 -16.02
CA ALA A 82 20.79 23.08 -15.36
C ALA A 82 19.67 22.84 -14.32
N ALA A 83 18.71 21.94 -14.60
CA ALA A 83 17.64 21.63 -13.66
C ALA A 83 18.18 20.93 -12.41
N MET A 84 19.14 20.01 -12.57
CA MET A 84 19.80 19.31 -11.47
C MET A 84 20.69 20.21 -10.62
N GLN A 85 21.36 21.20 -11.23
CA GLN A 85 22.12 22.19 -10.48
C GLN A 85 21.20 22.99 -9.55
N LEU A 86 20.07 23.49 -10.05
CA LEU A 86 19.09 24.21 -9.24
C LEU A 86 18.48 23.32 -8.15
N LEU A 87 18.11 22.08 -8.49
CA LEU A 87 17.55 21.13 -7.54
C LEU A 87 18.54 20.77 -6.44
N ARG A 88 19.81 20.51 -6.75
CA ARG A 88 20.83 20.20 -5.73
C ARG A 88 21.00 21.38 -4.76
N GLN A 89 21.06 22.61 -5.27
CA GLN A 89 21.14 23.81 -4.43
C GLN A 89 19.89 24.00 -3.56
N ALA A 90 18.70 23.81 -4.13
CA ALA A 90 17.44 23.89 -3.40
C ALA A 90 17.35 22.79 -2.33
N PHE A 91 17.74 21.56 -2.64
CA PHE A 91 17.76 20.46 -1.68
C PHE A 91 18.69 20.76 -0.50
N THR A 92 19.82 21.45 -0.74
CA THR A 92 20.69 21.95 0.33
C THR A 92 20.02 23.03 1.16
N ARG A 93 19.45 24.07 0.54
CA ARG A 93 18.79 25.20 1.23
C ARG A 93 17.64 24.76 2.13
N HIS A 94 16.84 23.79 1.66
CA HIS A 94 15.61 23.35 2.33
C HIS A 94 15.79 22.07 3.15
N HIS A 95 17.04 21.65 3.43
CA HIS A 95 17.34 20.42 4.18
C HIS A 95 16.57 19.19 3.65
N ALA A 96 16.46 19.06 2.33
CA ALA A 96 15.68 18.05 1.64
C ALA A 96 16.32 16.65 1.62
N LEU A 97 17.42 16.44 2.35
CA LEU A 97 18.08 15.16 2.50
C LEU A 97 18.69 15.01 3.89
N GLN A 98 18.76 13.77 4.38
CA GLN A 98 19.45 13.41 5.63
C GLN A 98 20.38 12.21 5.37
N CYS A 99 19.87 10.98 5.46
CA CYS A 99 20.68 9.78 5.22
C CYS A 99 21.17 9.62 3.77
N GLY A 100 20.64 10.41 2.83
CA GLY A 100 21.02 10.38 1.41
C GLY A 100 20.46 9.19 0.61
N PHE A 101 19.91 8.16 1.24
CA PHE A 101 19.54 6.91 0.54
C PHE A 101 18.46 7.10 -0.53
N CYS A 102 17.38 7.84 -0.25
CA CYS A 102 16.34 8.09 -1.26
C CYS A 102 16.73 9.19 -2.26
N THR A 103 17.78 9.97 -1.97
CA THR A 103 18.06 11.25 -2.63
C THR A 103 18.31 11.12 -4.14
N PRO A 104 19.04 10.11 -4.65
CA PRO A 104 19.23 9.94 -6.09
C PRO A 104 17.91 9.78 -6.87
N GLY A 105 17.03 8.86 -6.43
CA GLY A 105 15.72 8.65 -7.05
C GLY A 105 14.77 9.84 -6.85
N MET A 106 14.86 10.50 -5.69
CA MET A 106 14.09 11.71 -5.38
C MET A 106 14.47 12.87 -6.32
N LEU A 107 15.77 13.08 -6.56
CA LEU A 107 16.27 14.10 -7.48
C LEU A 107 15.86 13.79 -8.92
N ALA A 108 16.01 12.54 -9.38
CA ALA A 108 15.57 12.15 -10.73
C ALA A 108 14.08 12.45 -10.95
N THR A 109 13.24 12.15 -9.96
CA THR A 109 11.81 12.47 -9.99
C THR A 109 11.55 13.98 -9.93
N ALA A 110 12.25 14.70 -9.04
CA ALA A 110 12.12 16.15 -8.92
C ALA A 110 12.47 16.87 -10.23
N ARG A 111 13.50 16.40 -10.95
CA ARG A 111 13.88 16.93 -12.26
C ARG A 111 12.77 16.75 -13.29
N ASP A 112 12.15 15.58 -13.34
CA ASP A 112 11.00 15.38 -14.22
C ASP A 112 9.84 16.32 -13.86
N ILE A 113 9.51 16.47 -12.57
CA ILE A 113 8.46 17.39 -12.11
C ILE A 113 8.70 18.82 -12.59
N VAL A 114 9.88 19.39 -12.32
CA VAL A 114 10.16 20.81 -12.62
C VAL A 114 10.23 21.11 -14.12
N LEU A 115 10.60 20.10 -14.93
CA LEU A 115 10.62 20.23 -16.38
C LEU A 115 9.23 20.06 -16.99
N ARG A 116 8.50 19.00 -16.60
CA ARG A 116 7.23 18.61 -17.19
C ARG A 116 6.04 19.43 -16.70
N LEU A 117 6.10 19.95 -15.47
CA LEU A 117 4.99 20.61 -14.78
C LEU A 117 5.40 21.99 -14.22
N PRO A 118 5.63 23.01 -15.09
CA PRO A 118 6.08 24.35 -14.67
C PRO A 118 5.15 25.05 -13.67
N ASP A 119 3.86 24.72 -13.71
CA ASP A 119 2.82 25.34 -12.89
C ASP A 119 2.35 24.43 -11.73
N ALA A 120 3.12 23.39 -11.38
CA ALA A 120 2.76 22.51 -10.29
C ALA A 120 2.69 23.27 -8.95
N ASP A 121 1.55 23.14 -8.27
CA ASP A 121 1.37 23.58 -6.89
C ASP A 121 1.86 22.53 -5.89
N GLU A 122 1.82 22.85 -4.60
CA GLU A 122 2.29 21.95 -3.53
C GLU A 122 1.57 20.59 -3.59
N ALA A 123 0.26 20.60 -3.81
CA ALA A 123 -0.55 19.39 -3.88
C ALA A 123 -0.12 18.50 -5.06
N ARG A 124 0.14 19.11 -6.23
CA ARG A 124 0.61 18.39 -7.40
C ARG A 124 2.01 17.83 -7.19
N VAL A 125 2.93 18.62 -6.62
CA VAL A 125 4.29 18.14 -6.29
C VAL A 125 4.23 16.92 -5.39
N ARG A 126 3.42 16.95 -4.33
CA ARG A 126 3.25 15.81 -3.41
C ARG A 126 2.68 14.57 -4.11
N LEU A 127 1.74 14.76 -5.02
CA LEU A 127 1.15 13.66 -5.78
C LEU A 127 2.19 13.00 -6.69
N GLU A 128 2.99 13.77 -7.41
CA GLU A 128 4.06 13.27 -8.29
C GLU A 128 5.18 12.58 -7.49
N LEU A 129 5.47 13.07 -6.27
CA LEU A 129 6.42 12.44 -5.36
C LEU A 129 5.90 11.17 -4.68
N SER A 130 4.61 10.82 -4.80
CA SER A 130 4.01 9.69 -4.08
C SER A 130 4.70 8.34 -4.33
N GLY A 131 5.41 8.22 -5.47
CA GLY A 131 6.21 7.05 -5.80
C GLY A 131 7.63 7.03 -5.22
N ASN A 132 8.06 8.03 -4.45
CA ASN A 132 9.40 8.07 -3.85
C ASN A 132 9.28 8.15 -2.33
N LEU A 133 9.66 7.08 -1.65
CA LEU A 133 9.55 6.97 -0.20
C LEU A 133 10.80 7.54 0.48
N CYS A 134 10.58 8.46 1.42
CA CYS A 134 11.60 8.97 2.31
C CYS A 134 11.25 8.66 3.76
N ARG A 135 12.20 8.14 4.53
CA ARG A 135 12.00 7.82 5.95
C ARG A 135 12.49 8.90 6.90
N CYS A 136 13.32 9.83 6.43
CA CYS A 136 14.07 10.75 7.28
C CYS A 136 13.46 12.16 7.33
N THR A 137 13.04 12.70 6.18
CA THR A 137 12.74 14.14 6.05
C THR A 137 11.31 14.53 6.42
N GLY A 138 10.37 13.58 6.44
CA GLY A 138 8.94 13.92 6.51
C GLY A 138 8.42 14.66 5.27
N TYR A 139 9.18 14.66 4.17
CA TYR A 139 8.89 15.24 2.85
C TYR A 139 8.85 16.77 2.74
N GLN A 140 8.62 17.52 3.81
CA GLN A 140 8.39 18.96 3.71
C GLN A 140 9.52 19.70 2.96
N GLY A 141 10.77 19.54 3.40
CA GLY A 141 11.91 20.18 2.73
C GLY A 141 12.13 19.76 1.27
N ILE A 142 11.70 18.54 0.89
CA ILE A 142 11.76 18.08 -0.51
C ILE A 142 10.73 18.83 -1.35
N VAL A 143 9.51 18.97 -0.82
CA VAL A 143 8.43 19.72 -1.49
C VAL A 143 8.82 21.19 -1.62
N ASP A 144 9.34 21.80 -0.55
CA ASP A 144 9.78 23.19 -0.54
C ASP A 144 10.91 23.43 -1.55
N ALA A 145 11.87 22.50 -1.66
CA ALA A 145 12.94 22.58 -2.65
C ALA A 145 12.44 22.55 -4.10
N ILE A 146 11.42 21.74 -4.39
CA ILE A 146 10.85 21.66 -5.74
C ILE A 146 10.06 22.93 -6.06
N LEU A 147 9.25 23.42 -5.11
CA LEU A 147 8.48 24.66 -5.26
C LEU A 147 9.39 25.88 -5.43
N ASP A 148 10.52 25.92 -4.71
CA ASP A 148 11.54 26.95 -4.85
C ASP A 148 12.12 26.96 -6.28
N VAL A 149 12.50 25.81 -6.83
CA VAL A 149 12.98 25.73 -8.22
C VAL A 149 11.92 26.16 -9.22
N LEU A 150 10.66 25.74 -9.04
CA LEU A 150 9.55 26.17 -9.90
C LEU A 150 9.34 27.69 -9.83
N GLN A 151 9.40 28.27 -8.63
CA GLN A 151 9.28 29.71 -8.41
C GLN A 151 10.44 30.47 -9.06
N GLN A 152 11.68 30.01 -8.88
CA GLN A 152 12.85 30.60 -9.52
C GLN A 152 12.74 30.62 -11.03
N GLN A 153 12.22 29.55 -11.64
CA GLN A 153 12.02 29.50 -13.09
C GLN A 153 10.86 30.38 -13.58
N ARG A 154 9.90 30.73 -12.72
CA ARG A 154 8.87 31.76 -13.04
C ARG A 154 9.45 33.17 -12.95
N ASP A 155 10.23 33.44 -11.92
CA ASP A 155 10.77 34.79 -11.65
C ASP A 155 11.94 35.14 -12.57
N THR A 156 12.79 34.15 -12.88
CA THR A 156 13.96 34.31 -13.75
C THR A 156 14.15 33.06 -14.60
N PRO A 157 13.45 32.96 -15.75
CA PRO A 157 13.55 31.80 -16.64
C PRO A 157 14.98 31.57 -17.13
N ASP A 158 15.47 30.34 -17.02
CA ASP A 158 16.78 29.95 -17.53
C ASP A 158 16.68 29.31 -18.94
N ALA A 159 17.46 29.80 -19.89
CA ALA A 159 17.41 29.34 -21.28
C ALA A 159 17.91 27.88 -21.48
N GLN A 160 18.83 27.39 -20.65
CA GLN A 160 19.23 25.97 -20.65
C GLN A 160 18.11 25.10 -20.07
N PHE A 161 17.45 25.56 -19.01
CA PHE A 161 16.30 24.89 -18.42
C PHE A 161 15.14 24.75 -19.42
N GLU A 162 14.81 25.83 -20.14
CA GLU A 162 13.74 25.81 -21.13
C GLU A 162 14.04 24.86 -22.31
N ARG A 163 15.32 24.79 -22.73
CA ARG A 163 15.75 23.79 -23.74
C ARG A 163 15.56 22.35 -23.25
N LEU A 164 15.83 22.07 -21.97
CA LEU A 164 15.59 20.75 -21.40
C LEU A 164 14.09 20.42 -21.38
N ARG A 165 13.24 21.39 -21.02
CA ARG A 165 11.79 21.26 -21.05
C ARG A 165 11.27 20.94 -22.45
N HIS A 166 11.68 21.71 -23.46
CA HIS A 166 11.31 21.46 -24.84
C HIS A 166 11.73 20.06 -25.32
N ARG A 167 12.95 19.61 -24.99
CA ARG A 167 13.43 18.26 -25.34
C ARG A 167 12.58 17.16 -24.69
N LEU A 168 12.16 17.35 -23.44
CA LEU A 168 11.32 16.38 -22.73
C LEU A 168 9.91 16.29 -23.33
N THR A 169 9.34 17.41 -23.76
CA THR A 169 7.98 17.50 -24.33
C THR A 169 7.91 17.16 -25.82
N ALA A 170 9.05 17.11 -26.51
CA ALA A 170 9.08 16.81 -27.93
C ALA A 170 8.62 15.36 -28.19
N PRO A 171 7.74 15.10 -29.18
CA PRO A 171 7.32 13.76 -29.52
C PRO A 171 8.53 12.91 -29.93
N ARG A 172 8.81 11.84 -29.17
CA ARG A 172 9.86 10.87 -29.50
C ARG A 172 9.26 9.81 -30.43
N THR A 173 9.80 9.69 -31.65
CA THR A 173 9.60 8.50 -32.47
C THR A 173 10.46 7.38 -31.91
N VAL A 174 9.90 6.54 -31.05
CA VAL A 174 10.56 5.30 -30.65
C VAL A 174 10.43 4.34 -31.82
N ALA A 175 11.55 4.08 -32.51
CA ALA A 175 11.62 3.00 -33.47
C ALA A 175 11.51 1.69 -32.68
N VAL A 176 10.30 1.13 -32.58
CA VAL A 176 10.11 -0.23 -32.08
C VAL A 176 10.75 -1.15 -33.10
N GLN A 177 12.02 -1.49 -32.89
CA GLN A 177 12.61 -2.61 -33.59
C GLN A 177 11.84 -3.84 -33.13
N ARG A 178 11.18 -4.51 -34.07
CA ARG A 178 10.62 -5.84 -33.84
C ARG A 178 11.75 -6.70 -33.31
N ALA A 179 11.70 -7.06 -32.02
CA ALA A 179 12.48 -8.16 -31.52
C ALA A 179 12.23 -9.35 -32.47
N ALA A 180 13.31 -9.97 -32.95
CA ALA A 180 13.21 -11.18 -33.75
C ALA A 180 12.26 -12.14 -33.02
N ALA A 181 11.26 -12.64 -33.76
CA ALA A 181 10.20 -13.46 -33.20
C ALA A 181 10.82 -14.54 -32.31
N VAL A 182 10.58 -14.44 -31.00
CA VAL A 182 10.85 -15.55 -30.09
C VAL A 182 10.02 -16.70 -30.64
N VAL A 183 10.71 -17.78 -30.99
CA VAL A 183 10.10 -19.00 -31.55
C VAL A 183 8.86 -19.31 -30.72
N ALA A 184 7.69 -19.29 -31.38
CA ALA A 184 6.43 -19.58 -30.74
C ALA A 184 6.56 -20.93 -30.03
N ALA A 185 6.31 -20.94 -28.72
CA ALA A 185 6.21 -22.18 -27.98
C ALA A 185 5.15 -23.07 -28.63
N ASP A 186 5.49 -24.34 -28.81
CA ASP A 186 4.65 -25.36 -29.44
C ASP A 186 3.27 -25.44 -28.76
N PRO A 187 2.15 -25.20 -29.47
CA PRO A 187 0.80 -25.28 -28.91
C PRO A 187 0.39 -26.70 -28.49
N SER A 188 1.20 -27.71 -28.80
CA SER A 188 0.94 -29.12 -28.46
C SER A 188 1.50 -29.55 -27.09
N ALA A 189 2.16 -28.65 -26.34
CA ALA A 189 2.52 -28.94 -24.96
C ALA A 189 1.25 -29.08 -24.10
N PRO A 190 1.01 -30.22 -23.43
CA PRO A 190 -0.21 -30.43 -22.67
C PRO A 190 -0.31 -29.41 -21.54
N ALA A 191 -1.41 -28.67 -21.52
CA ALA A 191 -1.75 -27.78 -20.41
C ALA A 191 -1.78 -28.60 -19.10
N PRO A 192 -1.15 -28.14 -18.01
CA PRO A 192 -1.27 -28.83 -16.73
C PRO A 192 -2.73 -28.73 -16.26
N SER A 193 -3.44 -29.84 -16.35
CA SER A 193 -4.73 -30.02 -15.69
C SER A 193 -4.48 -30.07 -14.18
N LYS A 194 -4.75 -28.95 -13.50
CA LYS A 194 -4.93 -28.94 -12.06
C LYS A 194 -6.32 -28.42 -11.74
N GLY A 195 -7.30 -29.31 -11.93
CA GLY A 195 -8.38 -29.41 -10.96
C GLY A 195 -7.76 -29.85 -9.64
N ALA A 196 -7.30 -28.90 -8.84
CA ALA A 196 -6.98 -29.15 -7.45
C ALA A 196 -8.28 -28.94 -6.66
N THR A 197 -9.07 -30.00 -6.53
CA THR A 197 -9.92 -30.15 -5.36
C THR A 197 -9.01 -30.06 -4.15
N ALA A 198 -9.06 -28.94 -3.45
CA ALA A 198 -8.37 -28.79 -2.19
C ALA A 198 -9.00 -29.81 -1.23
N ASN A 199 -8.18 -30.71 -0.69
CA ASN A 199 -8.60 -31.48 0.48
C ASN A 199 -8.97 -30.48 1.59
N PRO A 200 -10.14 -30.63 2.22
CA PRO A 200 -10.49 -29.79 3.36
C PRO A 200 -9.48 -30.03 4.48
N VAL A 201 -8.85 -28.95 4.94
CA VAL A 201 -8.00 -29.00 6.13
C VAL A 201 -8.89 -29.40 7.31
N GLY A 202 -8.45 -30.43 8.04
CA GLY A 202 -9.19 -31.03 9.15
C GLY A 202 -9.59 -30.01 10.21
N ALA A 203 -10.87 -30.04 10.54
CA ALA A 203 -11.60 -29.19 11.47
C ALA A 203 -11.09 -29.16 12.94
N ALA A 204 -10.06 -29.92 13.31
CA ALA A 204 -9.71 -30.19 14.71
C ALA A 204 -8.59 -29.31 15.29
N ASP A 205 -7.66 -28.78 14.47
CA ASP A 205 -6.38 -28.24 14.99
C ASP A 205 -6.21 -26.70 14.91
N MET A 206 -7.27 -25.92 14.65
CA MET A 206 -7.12 -24.49 14.30
C MET A 206 -7.71 -23.47 15.30
N ALA A 207 -8.05 -23.87 16.52
CA ALA A 207 -8.63 -22.97 17.53
C ALA A 207 -7.69 -22.54 18.66
N GLU A 208 -6.43 -22.97 18.64
CA GLU A 208 -5.43 -22.48 19.59
C GLU A 208 -4.62 -21.36 18.94
N VAL A 209 -4.87 -20.14 19.43
CA VAL A 209 -4.03 -18.98 19.12
C VAL A 209 -2.77 -19.09 19.98
N ASP A 210 -1.59 -19.13 19.35
CA ASP A 210 -0.30 -19.17 20.06
C ASP A 210 -0.10 -17.88 20.90
N PRO A 211 -0.05 -17.97 22.25
CA PRO A 211 0.10 -16.80 23.13
C PRO A 211 1.42 -16.05 22.91
N VAL A 212 2.50 -16.76 22.56
CA VAL A 212 3.81 -16.17 22.28
C VAL A 212 3.76 -15.40 20.97
N ALA A 213 3.05 -15.92 19.97
CA ALA A 213 2.82 -15.22 18.72
C ALA A 213 1.97 -13.96 18.90
N MET A 214 0.96 -13.97 19.78
CA MET A 214 0.14 -12.79 20.10
C MET A 214 0.92 -11.71 20.84
N ALA A 215 1.72 -12.10 21.85
CA ALA A 215 2.59 -11.16 22.56
C ALA A 215 3.60 -10.50 21.60
N LYS A 216 4.19 -11.28 20.69
CA LYS A 216 5.11 -10.79 19.66
C LYS A 216 4.39 -9.93 18.62
N ALA A 217 3.15 -10.24 18.26
CA ALA A 217 2.35 -9.44 17.34
C ALA A 217 2.00 -8.07 17.94
N LYS A 218 1.58 -8.04 19.21
CA LYS A 218 1.31 -6.81 19.97
C LYS A 218 2.57 -5.94 20.06
N ALA A 219 3.72 -6.51 20.43
CA ALA A 219 4.99 -5.81 20.49
C ALA A 219 5.48 -5.27 19.12
N LYS A 220 5.04 -5.89 18.02
CA LYS A 220 5.35 -5.48 16.65
C LYS A 220 4.34 -4.49 16.04
N GLY A 221 3.37 -4.00 16.81
CA GLY A 221 2.42 -2.97 16.38
C GLY A 221 1.22 -3.49 15.60
N ASN A 222 0.98 -4.81 15.57
CA ASN A 222 -0.20 -5.45 14.99
C ASN A 222 -1.37 -5.48 15.98
N ALA A 223 -1.66 -4.31 16.54
CA ALA A 223 -2.79 -4.08 17.43
C ALA A 223 -3.59 -2.87 16.90
N ILE A 224 -4.92 -3.00 16.94
CA ILE A 224 -5.86 -1.97 16.49
C ILE A 224 -6.93 -1.85 17.57
N GLU A 225 -7.09 -0.63 18.08
CA GLU A 225 -8.14 -0.26 19.03
C GLU A 225 -9.09 0.70 18.33
N VAL A 226 -10.38 0.36 18.33
CA VAL A 226 -11.45 1.13 17.70
C VAL A 226 -12.72 1.02 18.52
N PHE A 227 -13.66 1.93 18.30
CA PHE A 227 -14.98 1.86 18.92
C PHE A 227 -16.06 2.29 17.93
N PHE A 228 -17.29 1.88 18.21
CA PHE A 228 -18.49 2.38 17.55
C PHE A 228 -19.65 2.43 18.53
N ASP A 229 -20.61 3.30 18.25
CA ASP A 229 -21.79 3.50 19.10
C ASP A 229 -23.01 2.86 18.44
N VAL A 230 -23.80 2.16 19.24
CA VAL A 230 -25.05 1.50 18.84
C VAL A 230 -26.20 2.15 19.60
N PRO A 231 -27.23 2.67 18.92
CA PRO A 231 -28.37 3.34 19.56
C PRO A 231 -29.38 2.31 20.08
N HIS A 232 -28.91 1.41 20.95
CA HIS A 232 -29.72 0.41 21.66
C HIS A 232 -29.19 0.21 23.09
N PRO A 233 -30.04 -0.21 24.05
CA PRO A 233 -29.63 -0.50 25.42
C PRO A 233 -28.55 -1.58 25.51
N LEU A 234 -27.69 -1.48 26.52
CA LEU A 234 -26.51 -2.34 26.67
C LEU A 234 -26.84 -3.84 26.64
N GLU A 235 -27.87 -4.26 27.35
CA GLU A 235 -28.25 -5.69 27.42
C GLU A 235 -28.68 -6.23 26.06
N ARG A 236 -29.43 -5.44 25.29
CA ARG A 236 -29.88 -5.82 23.94
C ARG A 236 -28.70 -5.95 22.98
N VAL A 237 -27.74 -5.03 23.05
CA VAL A 237 -26.51 -5.11 22.24
C VAL A 237 -25.66 -6.30 22.68
N TRP A 238 -25.53 -6.55 23.99
CA TRP A 238 -24.77 -7.68 24.54
C TRP A 238 -25.33 -9.04 24.12
N GLU A 239 -26.65 -9.23 24.19
CA GLU A 239 -27.31 -10.44 23.71
C GLU A 239 -27.06 -10.66 22.22
N PHE A 240 -27.26 -9.62 21.40
CA PHE A 240 -27.04 -9.68 19.96
C PHE A 240 -25.58 -10.05 19.60
N MET A 241 -24.60 -9.48 20.30
CA MET A 241 -23.18 -9.76 20.07
C MET A 241 -22.78 -11.22 20.40
N GLY A 242 -23.65 -11.97 21.09
CA GLY A 242 -23.49 -13.41 21.34
C GLY A 242 -23.98 -14.31 20.21
N ASP A 243 -24.85 -13.81 19.33
CA ASP A 243 -25.36 -14.55 18.16
C ASP A 243 -24.34 -14.46 17.02
N LEU A 244 -23.37 -15.38 16.99
CA LEU A 244 -22.27 -15.37 16.03
C LEU A 244 -22.74 -15.37 14.56
N PRO A 245 -23.74 -16.16 14.12
CA PRO A 245 -24.31 -16.04 12.78
C PRO A 245 -24.90 -14.68 12.47
N ALA A 246 -25.68 -14.10 13.39
CA ALA A 246 -26.26 -12.77 13.18
C ALA A 246 -25.18 -11.67 13.17
N VAL A 247 -24.19 -11.77 14.04
CA VAL A 247 -23.04 -10.87 14.05
C VAL A 247 -22.26 -10.99 12.74
N ALA A 248 -21.93 -12.20 12.30
CA ALA A 248 -21.15 -12.43 11.08
C ALA A 248 -21.84 -11.86 9.85
N SER A 249 -23.16 -11.95 9.75
CA SER A 249 -23.87 -11.38 8.58
C SER A 249 -23.95 -9.85 8.58
N CYS A 250 -23.54 -9.17 9.66
CA CYS A 250 -23.33 -7.73 9.67
C CYS A 250 -21.93 -7.34 9.17
N LEU A 251 -21.01 -8.31 9.01
CA LEU A 251 -19.63 -8.09 8.59
C LEU A 251 -19.50 -8.30 7.07
N PRO A 252 -19.05 -7.29 6.30
CA PRO A 252 -18.91 -7.42 4.85
C PRO A 252 -17.93 -8.54 4.46
N GLY A 253 -18.36 -9.41 3.54
CA GLY A 253 -17.54 -10.51 3.02
C GLY A 253 -17.38 -11.71 3.95
N ALA A 254 -18.04 -11.71 5.10
CA ALA A 254 -18.09 -12.86 6.00
C ALA A 254 -19.21 -13.82 5.62
N THR A 255 -18.90 -15.11 5.60
CA THR A 255 -19.86 -16.21 5.49
C THR A 255 -19.64 -17.18 6.63
N VAL A 256 -20.73 -17.72 7.17
CA VAL A 256 -20.68 -18.76 8.20
C VAL A 256 -21.04 -20.08 7.53
N ASP A 257 -20.12 -21.04 7.61
CA ASP A 257 -20.28 -22.37 7.03
C ASP A 257 -20.90 -23.33 8.07
N SER A 258 -20.47 -23.21 9.34
CA SER A 258 -21.05 -23.96 10.46
C SER A 258 -20.89 -23.22 11.78
N HIS A 259 -21.83 -23.40 12.71
CA HIS A 259 -21.79 -22.82 14.06
C HIS A 259 -22.29 -23.83 15.08
N GLU A 260 -21.50 -24.07 16.13
CA GLU A 260 -21.80 -24.97 17.24
C GLU A 260 -21.42 -24.27 18.55
N GLY A 261 -22.41 -23.82 19.32
CA GLY A 261 -22.20 -23.17 20.61
C GLY A 261 -21.30 -21.94 20.53
N ASP A 262 -20.10 -22.02 21.09
CA ASP A 262 -19.11 -20.95 21.10
C ASP A 262 -18.15 -20.98 19.90
N ARG A 263 -18.27 -21.96 18.99
CA ARG A 263 -17.36 -22.15 17.84
C ARG A 263 -18.05 -21.86 16.52
N VAL A 264 -17.39 -21.11 15.66
CA VAL A 264 -17.86 -20.80 14.31
C VAL A 264 -16.77 -21.12 13.28
N LYS A 265 -17.19 -21.66 12.13
CA LYS A 265 -16.37 -21.83 10.93
C LYS A 265 -16.95 -21.01 9.81
N GLY A 266 -16.08 -20.43 9.02
CA GLY A 266 -16.51 -19.54 7.96
C GLY A 266 -15.36 -19.04 7.12
N THR A 267 -15.73 -18.19 6.17
CA THR A 267 -14.81 -17.50 5.29
C THR A 267 -14.97 -16.00 5.44
N ILE A 268 -13.87 -15.26 5.46
CA ILE A 268 -13.87 -13.80 5.36
C ILE A 268 -13.13 -13.42 4.09
N ALA A 269 -13.87 -12.89 3.12
CA ALA A 269 -13.35 -12.36 1.87
C ALA A 269 -13.16 -10.85 1.96
N ILE A 270 -11.94 -10.39 1.68
CA ILE A 270 -11.55 -8.99 1.75
C ILE A 270 -11.00 -8.58 0.38
N LYS A 271 -11.50 -7.46 -0.14
CA LYS A 271 -10.96 -6.82 -1.33
C LYS A 271 -10.34 -5.48 -0.97
N PHE A 272 -9.08 -5.30 -1.34
CA PHE A 272 -8.34 -4.09 -1.08
C PHE A 272 -7.60 -3.64 -2.34
N GLY A 273 -8.22 -2.75 -3.12
CA GLY A 273 -7.70 -2.33 -4.42
C GLY A 273 -7.53 -3.51 -5.39
N PRO A 274 -6.34 -3.74 -5.97
CA PRO A 274 -6.08 -4.91 -6.82
C PRO A 274 -5.90 -6.20 -6.01
N MET A 275 -5.72 -6.12 -4.68
CA MET A 275 -5.55 -7.29 -3.84
C MET A 275 -6.90 -7.87 -3.42
N SER A 276 -7.02 -9.19 -3.47
CA SER A 276 -8.15 -9.93 -2.91
C SER A 276 -7.59 -11.06 -2.06
N ALA A 277 -8.16 -11.27 -0.88
CA ALA A 277 -7.82 -12.38 0.01
C ALA A 277 -9.12 -13.00 0.54
N ALA A 278 -9.13 -14.32 0.69
CA ALA A 278 -10.25 -15.07 1.23
C ALA A 278 -9.73 -16.05 2.28
N PHE A 279 -9.89 -15.69 3.55
CA PHE A 279 -9.44 -16.50 4.66
C PHE A 279 -10.54 -17.45 5.10
N ALA A 280 -10.35 -18.74 4.85
CA ALA A 280 -11.17 -19.78 5.45
C ALA A 280 -10.59 -20.16 6.81
N GLY A 281 -11.43 -20.22 7.85
CA GLY A 281 -10.96 -20.38 9.21
C GLY A 281 -12.02 -20.77 10.23
N ALA A 282 -11.57 -20.84 11.48
CA ALA A 282 -12.41 -21.12 12.63
C ALA A 282 -12.13 -20.11 13.74
N ALA A 283 -13.15 -19.81 14.53
CA ALA A 283 -13.04 -18.97 15.70
C ALA A 283 -13.85 -19.52 16.88
N ARG A 284 -13.45 -19.15 18.08
CA ARG A 284 -14.12 -19.47 19.35
C ARG A 284 -14.38 -18.19 20.13
N LEU A 285 -15.60 -18.02 20.63
CA LEU A 285 -16.02 -16.88 21.43
C LEU A 285 -16.02 -17.23 22.93
N GLU A 286 -15.20 -16.56 23.71
CA GLU A 286 -15.25 -16.62 25.17
C GLU A 286 -15.90 -15.35 25.72
N ARG A 287 -16.89 -15.50 26.60
CA ARG A 287 -17.67 -14.37 27.15
C ARG A 287 -17.54 -14.30 28.66
N ASP A 288 -17.47 -13.08 29.16
CA ASP A 288 -17.66 -12.70 30.56
C ASP A 288 -18.88 -11.77 30.61
N ASP A 289 -20.04 -12.36 30.93
CA ASP A 289 -21.32 -11.64 30.96
C ASP A 289 -21.39 -10.61 32.10
N ALA A 290 -20.63 -10.79 33.17
CA ALA A 290 -20.57 -9.85 34.29
C ALA A 290 -19.77 -8.61 33.92
N ALA A 291 -18.63 -8.79 33.25
CA ALA A 291 -17.78 -7.69 32.78
C ALA A 291 -18.23 -7.09 31.43
N LYS A 292 -19.26 -7.67 30.78
CA LYS A 292 -19.73 -7.31 29.43
C LYS A 292 -18.57 -7.25 28.44
N ARG A 293 -17.70 -8.26 28.54
CA ARG A 293 -16.45 -8.38 27.79
C ARG A 293 -16.38 -9.77 27.17
N ALA A 294 -15.94 -9.86 25.92
CA ALA A 294 -15.70 -11.13 25.27
C ALA A 294 -14.44 -11.10 24.41
N VAL A 295 -13.92 -12.29 24.12
CA VAL A 295 -12.75 -12.49 23.26
C VAL A 295 -13.10 -13.54 22.21
N LEU A 296 -13.07 -13.13 20.95
CA LEU A 296 -13.17 -14.03 19.80
C LEU A 296 -11.75 -14.38 19.34
N ARG A 297 -11.34 -15.63 19.55
CA ARG A 297 -10.03 -16.14 19.13
C ARG A 297 -10.17 -16.97 17.88
N GLY A 298 -9.40 -16.68 16.85
CA GLY A 298 -9.54 -17.41 15.59
C GLY A 298 -8.27 -17.48 14.76
N ALA A 299 -8.27 -18.42 13.83
CA ALA A 299 -7.23 -18.60 12.84
C ALA A 299 -7.82 -18.98 11.48
N GLY A 300 -7.09 -18.64 10.43
CA GLY A 300 -7.52 -18.92 9.06
C GLY A 300 -6.36 -18.89 8.07
N GLN A 301 -6.63 -19.43 6.89
CA GLN A 301 -5.67 -19.46 5.80
C GLN A 301 -6.30 -18.92 4.52
N ASP A 302 -5.54 -18.08 3.83
CA ASP A 302 -5.91 -17.57 2.53
C ASP A 302 -5.76 -18.66 1.45
N SER A 303 -6.80 -18.83 0.64
CA SER A 303 -6.86 -19.89 -0.37
C SER A 303 -5.85 -19.70 -1.50
N LEU A 304 -5.51 -18.45 -1.85
CA LEU A 304 -4.66 -18.10 -2.99
C LEU A 304 -3.18 -17.97 -2.62
N SER A 305 -2.85 -17.04 -1.72
CA SER A 305 -1.48 -16.74 -1.27
C SER A 305 -0.94 -17.74 -0.25
N LYS A 306 -1.80 -18.61 0.29
CA LYS A 306 -1.50 -19.53 1.39
C LYS A 306 -1.05 -18.84 2.69
N SER A 307 -1.23 -17.52 2.78
CA SER A 307 -0.94 -16.75 3.99
C SER A 307 -1.82 -17.23 5.15
N ARG A 308 -1.25 -17.31 6.34
CA ARG A 308 -1.95 -17.77 7.55
C ARG A 308 -2.14 -16.61 8.50
N THR A 309 -3.34 -16.47 9.04
CA THR A 309 -3.68 -15.45 10.04
C THR A 309 -4.15 -16.13 11.32
N GLN A 310 -3.86 -15.53 12.46
CA GLN A 310 -4.45 -15.86 13.74
C GLN A 310 -4.57 -14.60 14.58
N GLY A 311 -5.55 -14.52 15.46
CA GLY A 311 -5.75 -13.32 16.26
C GLY A 311 -6.86 -13.41 17.28
N ASP A 312 -6.83 -12.43 18.17
CA ASP A 312 -7.82 -12.18 19.21
C ASP A 312 -8.55 -10.88 18.90
N ILE A 313 -9.88 -10.94 18.88
CA ILE A 313 -10.76 -9.78 18.82
C ILE A 313 -11.46 -9.69 20.17
N THR A 314 -11.01 -8.79 21.02
CA THR A 314 -11.67 -8.47 22.28
C THR A 314 -12.71 -7.39 22.03
N TYR A 315 -13.91 -7.55 22.57
CA TYR A 315 -14.87 -6.46 22.65
C TYR A 315 -15.39 -6.26 24.08
N ARG A 316 -15.65 -5.00 24.44
CA ARG A 316 -16.24 -4.61 25.71
C ARG A 316 -17.34 -3.57 25.48
N LEU A 317 -18.47 -3.74 26.14
CA LEU A 317 -19.60 -2.83 26.04
C LEU A 317 -19.61 -1.86 27.22
N GLU A 318 -20.02 -0.63 26.94
CA GLU A 318 -20.18 0.44 27.91
C GLU A 318 -21.47 1.19 27.62
N ALA A 319 -22.33 1.38 28.62
CA ALA A 319 -23.55 2.17 28.46
C ALA A 319 -23.19 3.66 28.42
N LEU A 320 -23.53 4.33 27.32
CA LEU A 320 -23.41 5.80 27.21
C LEU A 320 -24.66 6.49 27.76
N SER A 321 -25.82 5.85 27.60
CA SER A 321 -27.11 6.27 28.16
C SER A 321 -28.04 5.05 28.27
N ALA A 322 -29.30 5.24 28.67
CA ALA A 322 -30.29 4.17 28.73
C ALA A 322 -30.50 3.47 27.37
N ASP A 323 -30.39 4.22 26.26
CA ASP A 323 -30.70 3.75 24.91
C ASP A 323 -29.49 3.78 23.97
N SER A 324 -28.27 3.90 24.50
CA SER A 324 -27.06 3.95 23.68
C SER A 324 -25.89 3.26 24.35
N THR A 325 -25.18 2.45 23.55
CA THR A 325 -24.07 1.61 24.00
C THR A 325 -22.85 1.85 23.11
N ARG A 326 -21.69 2.03 23.73
CA ARG A 326 -20.40 2.01 23.05
C ARG A 326 -19.84 0.60 23.07
N VAL A 327 -19.41 0.12 21.90
CA VAL A 327 -18.68 -1.12 21.73
C VAL A 327 -17.22 -0.77 21.47
N HIS A 328 -16.36 -1.06 22.44
CA HIS A 328 -14.90 -0.98 22.28
C HIS A 328 -14.41 -2.30 21.69
N VAL A 329 -13.56 -2.25 20.68
CA VAL A 329 -13.00 -3.43 19.99
C VAL A 329 -11.49 -3.31 19.91
N ASP A 330 -10.80 -4.27 20.52
CA ASP A 330 -9.35 -4.40 20.50
C ASP A 330 -8.97 -5.65 19.72
N MET A 331 -8.27 -5.46 18.60
CA MET A 331 -7.85 -6.54 17.72
C MET A 331 -6.34 -6.72 17.79
N ILE A 332 -5.88 -7.93 18.08
CA ILE A 332 -4.47 -8.34 18.00
C ILE A 332 -4.38 -9.48 17.02
N TYR A 333 -3.49 -9.38 16.03
CA TYR A 333 -3.39 -10.42 15.00
C TYR A 333 -1.95 -10.64 14.52
N ALA A 334 -1.66 -11.88 14.15
CA ALA A 334 -0.44 -12.28 13.49
C ALA A 334 -0.78 -12.79 12.09
N LEU A 335 -0.09 -12.25 11.09
CA LEU A 335 -0.18 -12.69 9.70
C LEU A 335 1.18 -13.23 9.26
N GLN A 336 1.20 -14.41 8.66
CA GLN A 336 2.38 -15.08 8.13
C GLN A 336 2.19 -15.36 6.63
N GLY A 337 3.30 -15.37 5.88
CA GLY A 337 3.30 -15.59 4.43
C GLY A 337 3.29 -14.30 3.62
N PRO A 338 3.05 -14.37 2.30
CA PRO A 338 3.18 -13.23 1.38
C PRO A 338 2.34 -12.01 1.77
N LEU A 339 1.17 -12.19 2.40
CA LEU A 339 0.33 -11.07 2.84
C LEU A 339 0.83 -10.39 4.12
N ALA A 340 1.78 -10.99 4.86
CA ALA A 340 2.30 -10.44 6.10
C ALA A 340 2.96 -9.06 5.91
N GLN A 341 3.48 -8.77 4.71
CA GLN A 341 4.07 -7.47 4.36
C GLN A 341 3.05 -6.31 4.46
N PHE A 342 1.76 -6.59 4.28
CA PHE A 342 0.69 -5.58 4.34
C PHE A 342 0.15 -5.38 5.75
N SER A 343 0.41 -6.32 6.67
CA SER A 343 -0.17 -6.37 8.02
C SER A 343 0.09 -5.12 8.88
N ARG A 344 1.09 -4.32 8.54
CA ARG A 344 1.55 -3.14 9.30
C ARG A 344 1.28 -1.80 8.61
N SER A 345 0.66 -1.82 7.44
CA SER A 345 0.39 -0.58 6.71
C SER A 345 -0.67 0.25 7.46
N GLY A 346 -0.48 1.57 7.52
CA GLY A 346 -1.52 2.49 8.00
C GLY A 346 -2.82 2.32 7.21
N LEU A 347 -2.68 1.89 5.96
CA LEU A 347 -3.76 1.54 5.06
C LEU A 347 -4.64 0.38 5.54
N VAL A 348 -4.05 -0.69 6.09
CA VAL A 348 -4.81 -1.79 6.72
C VAL A 348 -5.52 -1.30 7.97
N LYS A 349 -4.88 -0.44 8.78
CA LYS A 349 -5.53 0.14 9.96
C LYS A 349 -6.75 0.99 9.60
N ASP A 350 -6.64 1.81 8.55
CA ASP A 350 -7.75 2.63 8.06
C ASP A 350 -8.84 1.79 7.40
N PHE A 351 -8.47 0.71 6.70
CA PHE A 351 -9.42 -0.26 6.18
C PHE A 351 -10.23 -0.93 7.30
N VAL A 352 -9.55 -1.44 8.34
CA VAL A 352 -10.20 -2.07 9.50
C VAL A 352 -11.13 -1.08 10.22
N ARG A 353 -10.70 0.17 10.41
CA ARG A 353 -11.56 1.23 11.00
C ARG A 353 -12.86 1.43 10.23
N ARG A 354 -12.80 1.45 8.90
CA ARG A 354 -14.00 1.58 8.06
C ARG A 354 -14.89 0.35 8.15
N MET A 355 -14.30 -0.84 8.08
CA MET A 355 -15.03 -2.09 8.20
C MET A 355 -15.76 -2.19 9.55
N VAL A 356 -15.14 -1.72 10.64
CA VAL A 356 -15.77 -1.68 11.97
C VAL A 356 -16.88 -0.62 12.05
N ALA A 357 -16.71 0.54 11.41
CA ALA A 357 -17.78 1.54 11.32
C ALA A 357 -19.00 1.01 10.55
N ASP A 358 -18.77 0.39 9.37
CA ASP A 358 -19.83 -0.23 8.56
C ASP A 358 -20.54 -1.35 9.35
N PHE A 359 -19.77 -2.18 10.03
CA PHE A 359 -20.29 -3.23 10.91
C PHE A 359 -21.19 -2.66 12.03
N GLY A 360 -20.77 -1.58 12.71
CA GLY A 360 -21.57 -0.91 13.73
C GLY A 360 -22.90 -0.35 13.18
N HIS A 361 -22.87 0.19 11.96
CA HIS A 361 -24.09 0.62 11.27
C HIS A 361 -25.03 -0.55 10.95
N GLN A 362 -24.50 -1.69 10.50
CA GLN A 362 -25.32 -2.87 10.19
C GLN A 362 -25.94 -3.49 11.45
N ILE A 363 -25.20 -3.55 12.56
CA ILE A 363 -25.75 -3.95 13.87
C ILE A 363 -26.93 -3.05 14.24
N SER A 364 -26.74 -1.74 14.14
CA SER A 364 -27.78 -0.76 14.50
C SER A 364 -29.06 -0.94 13.67
N ARG A 365 -28.92 -1.19 12.36
CA ARG A 365 -30.06 -1.46 11.46
C ARG A 365 -30.78 -2.76 11.84
N ARG A 366 -30.02 -3.83 12.09
CA ARG A 366 -30.56 -5.14 12.41
C ARG A 366 -31.29 -5.15 13.76
N LEU A 367 -30.72 -4.53 14.78
CA LEU A 367 -31.37 -4.36 16.08
C LEU A 367 -32.64 -3.53 16.02
N SER A 368 -32.75 -2.63 15.03
CA SER A 368 -33.94 -1.81 14.77
C SER A 368 -35.00 -2.54 13.91
N GLY A 369 -34.80 -3.83 13.59
CA GLY A 369 -35.77 -4.64 12.84
C GLY A 369 -35.76 -4.43 11.32
N GLN A 370 -34.80 -3.68 10.78
CA GLN A 370 -34.65 -3.51 9.33
C GLN A 370 -33.87 -4.69 8.74
N ALA A 371 -34.57 -5.72 8.26
CA ALA A 371 -33.98 -6.86 7.57
C ALA A 371 -34.03 -6.65 6.04
N GLY A 372 -32.88 -6.63 5.40
CA GLY A 372 -32.74 -6.70 3.95
C GLY A 372 -31.39 -7.33 3.59
N PRO A 373 -31.29 -8.08 2.48
CA PRO A 373 -30.02 -8.66 2.05
C PRO A 373 -28.99 -7.55 1.78
N ILE A 374 -27.72 -7.90 1.87
CA ILE A 374 -26.59 -7.03 1.51
C ILE A 374 -26.67 -6.74 0.00
N GLU A 375 -27.43 -5.74 -0.42
CA GLU A 375 -27.20 -5.08 -1.71
C GLU A 375 -26.02 -4.12 -1.52
N GLY A 376 -24.82 -4.68 -1.64
CA GLY A 376 -23.58 -3.93 -1.45
C GLY A 376 -22.41 -4.76 -1.93
N THR A 377 -21.82 -4.34 -3.05
CA THR A 377 -20.52 -4.77 -3.56
C THR A 377 -19.52 -4.97 -2.41
N LEU A 378 -18.71 -6.05 -2.49
CA LEU A 378 -17.52 -6.28 -1.64
C LEU A 378 -16.90 -4.93 -1.26
N PRO A 379 -16.51 -4.70 0.02
CA PRO A 379 -16.04 -3.39 0.46
C PRO A 379 -14.91 -2.92 -0.47
N THR A 380 -15.27 -2.03 -1.38
CA THR A 380 -14.34 -1.47 -2.35
C THR A 380 -14.00 -0.11 -1.79
N VAL A 381 -12.75 0.02 -1.36
CA VAL A 381 -12.21 1.35 -1.08
C VAL A 381 -12.13 2.09 -2.42
N SER A 382 -13.16 2.86 -2.72
CA SER A 382 -13.08 3.90 -3.74
C SER A 382 -12.09 4.97 -3.27
N MET A 383 -11.09 5.25 -4.09
CA MET A 383 -10.10 6.31 -3.81
C MET A 383 -10.76 7.67 -3.54
N ALA A 384 -11.93 7.93 -4.13
CA ALA A 384 -12.66 9.18 -3.94
C ALA A 384 -13.21 9.35 -2.52
N GLY A 385 -13.71 8.27 -1.89
CA GLY A 385 -14.16 8.30 -0.48
C GLY A 385 -13.00 8.44 0.52
N MET A 386 -11.79 8.00 0.13
CA MET A 386 -10.55 8.24 0.87
C MET A 386 -10.13 9.70 0.84
N MET A 387 -10.19 10.35 -0.32
CA MET A 387 -9.90 11.78 -0.43
C MET A 387 -10.88 12.61 0.41
N TRP A 388 -12.17 12.31 0.36
CA TRP A 388 -13.20 13.07 1.07
C TRP A 388 -13.09 12.98 2.61
N SER A 389 -12.83 11.79 3.15
CA SER A 389 -12.69 11.60 4.60
C SER A 389 -11.42 12.25 5.18
N VAL A 390 -10.33 12.26 4.42
CA VAL A 390 -9.09 12.98 4.78
C VAL A 390 -9.27 14.50 4.66
N LEU A 391 -10.01 14.97 3.65
CA LEU A 391 -10.37 16.37 3.48
C LEU A 391 -11.28 16.85 4.64
N TRP A 392 -12.29 16.07 5.01
CA TRP A 392 -13.27 16.42 6.04
C TRP A 392 -12.69 16.42 7.47
N ASN A 393 -11.81 15.45 7.79
CA ASN A 393 -11.11 15.44 9.08
C ASN A 393 -10.10 16.60 9.21
N ARG A 394 -9.54 17.09 8.10
CA ARG A 394 -8.72 18.32 8.09
C ARG A 394 -9.55 19.59 8.24
N ILE A 395 -10.74 19.64 7.63
CA ILE A 395 -11.68 20.76 7.78
C ILE A 395 -12.20 20.86 9.23
N ARG A 396 -12.57 19.74 9.86
CA ARG A 396 -12.99 19.74 11.28
C ARG A 396 -11.87 20.16 12.26
N GLY A 397 -10.62 19.86 11.94
CA GLY A 397 -9.47 20.31 12.73
C GLY A 397 -9.24 21.83 12.67
N TRP A 398 -9.69 22.51 11.62
CA TRP A 398 -9.58 23.96 11.46
C TRP A 398 -10.68 24.76 12.16
N PHE A 399 -11.89 24.18 12.30
CA PHE A 399 -13.03 24.86 12.92
C PHE A 399 -13.25 24.51 14.41
N GLY A 400 -12.42 23.64 15.01
CA GLY A 400 -12.62 23.08 16.35
C GLY A 400 -11.83 23.72 17.51
N ALA A 401 -11.03 24.76 17.27
CA ALA A 401 -10.27 25.43 18.34
C ALA A 401 -11.03 26.63 18.92
N GLY A 402 -11.97 26.37 19.83
CA GLY A 402 -12.48 27.37 20.77
C GLY A 402 -11.48 27.66 21.90
N PRO A 403 -11.51 28.85 22.52
CA PRO A 403 -10.42 29.34 23.38
C PRO A 403 -10.36 28.56 24.70
N ARG A 404 -9.13 28.19 25.10
CA ARG A 404 -8.82 27.56 26.38
C ARG A 404 -8.80 28.62 27.50
N SER A 405 -9.61 28.40 28.53
CA SER A 405 -9.39 28.91 29.90
C SER A 405 -8.62 27.88 30.71
#